data_AF-A0A381NSJ4-F1
#
_entry.id   AF-A0A381NSJ4-F1
#
_cell.length_a   1.000
_cell.length_b   1.000
_cell.length_c   1.000
_cell.angle_alpha   90.00
_cell.angle_beta   90.00
_cell.angle_gamma   90.00
#
_symmetry.space_group_name_H-M   'P 1'
#
loop_
_entity.id
_entity.type
_entity.pdbx_description
1 polymer ?
#
loop_
_entity_poly.entity_id
_entity_poly.type
_entity_poly.pdbx_seq_one_letter_code
_entity_poly.pdbx_strand_id
1 'polypeptide(L)'
;MKRIQVPPEVNEILFGTLDGNLKTIEALFKVRISTDGQTLVVDGDPSNASLVEWLISQIHLMQTKGHKFAKDDVKQSAQLIVQEGAIDLTEYFLKGSVRLSGKRQIIPKSVTQRRYLKAIEQFDIVFGIGPAGTGKTYLAMAEAVSFLMEKKVNRIILARPAVEAGEKLGFLPGDLQEKVNPYLRPLYDALYDMLDVDRIERLLDRGVIEIAPLAFMRGRTLNDSFVILDEAQNTTSEQMKMFLTRLGLGSKAVITGDITQVDLPAGRVSGLI
;
A
#
# COMPACT_ATOMS: atom_id res chain seq x y z
N MET A 1 -0.54 27.62 -26.07
CA MET A 1 -1.98 27.42 -26.33
C MET A 1 -2.22 26.15 -27.14
N LYS A 2 -2.96 25.19 -26.59
CA LYS A 2 -3.33 23.90 -27.20
C LYS A 2 -4.85 23.73 -27.17
N ARG A 3 -5.44 23.20 -28.24
CA ARG A 3 -6.88 22.95 -28.35
C ARG A 3 -7.12 21.45 -28.24
N ILE A 4 -7.98 21.03 -27.30
CA ILE A 4 -8.25 19.63 -26.99
C ILE A 4 -9.76 19.40 -27.14
N GLN A 5 -10.15 18.44 -27.99
CA GLN A 5 -11.54 18.03 -28.07
C GLN A 5 -11.90 17.18 -26.86
N VAL A 6 -13.00 17.53 -26.20
CA VAL A 6 -13.50 16.76 -25.06
C VAL A 6 -14.65 15.88 -25.51
N PRO A 7 -14.56 14.55 -25.34
CA PRO A 7 -15.68 13.67 -25.62
C PRO A 7 -16.92 14.08 -24.79
N PRO A 8 -18.12 14.17 -25.39
CA PRO A 8 -19.32 14.66 -24.68
C PRO A 8 -19.62 13.86 -23.39
N GLU A 9 -19.27 12.58 -23.40
CA GLU A 9 -19.50 11.62 -22.33
C GLU A 9 -18.74 11.95 -21.04
N VAL A 10 -17.56 12.58 -21.13
CA VAL A 10 -16.74 12.91 -19.96
C VAL A 10 -16.99 14.33 -19.44
N ASN A 11 -17.78 15.16 -20.12
CA ASN A 11 -17.93 16.58 -19.78
C ASN A 11 -18.35 16.76 -18.32
N GLU A 12 -19.45 16.15 -17.88
CA GLU A 12 -19.94 16.30 -16.50
C GLU A 12 -18.89 15.90 -15.45
N ILE A 13 -18.13 14.84 -15.73
CA ILE A 13 -17.04 14.36 -14.86
C ILE A 13 -15.90 15.39 -14.81
N LEU A 14 -15.52 15.93 -15.97
CA LEU A 14 -14.37 16.80 -16.12
C LEU A 14 -14.61 18.22 -15.57
N PHE A 15 -15.80 18.78 -15.76
CA PHE A 15 -16.18 20.08 -15.18
C PHE A 15 -16.40 19.95 -13.65
N GLY A 16 -17.15 18.92 -13.24
CA GLY A 16 -17.58 18.75 -11.85
C GLY A 16 -18.53 19.87 -11.40
N THR A 17 -18.85 19.91 -10.10
CA THR A 17 -19.74 20.94 -9.54
C THR A 17 -19.05 22.31 -9.57
N LEU A 18 -19.68 23.30 -10.22
CA LEU A 18 -19.18 24.70 -10.31
C LEU A 18 -17.75 24.81 -10.87
N ASP A 19 -17.41 23.96 -11.85
CA ASP A 19 -16.09 23.88 -12.50
C ASP A 19 -14.94 23.55 -11.53
N GLY A 20 -15.24 22.93 -10.39
CA GLY A 20 -14.26 22.65 -9.35
C GLY A 20 -13.12 21.72 -9.81
N ASN A 21 -13.41 20.80 -10.73
CA ASN A 21 -12.39 19.89 -11.27
C ASN A 21 -11.45 20.61 -12.23
N LEU A 22 -11.96 21.50 -13.09
CA LEU A 22 -11.12 22.32 -13.97
C LEU A 22 -10.15 23.21 -13.18
N LYS A 23 -10.64 23.90 -12.14
CA LYS A 23 -9.78 24.72 -11.27
C LYS A 23 -8.69 23.90 -10.59
N THR A 24 -9.01 22.66 -10.22
CA THR A 24 -8.04 21.73 -9.64
C THR A 24 -6.97 21.32 -10.65
N ILE A 25 -7.37 21.03 -11.89
CA ILE A 25 -6.45 20.70 -13.00
C ILE A 25 -5.56 21.92 -13.32
N GLU A 26 -6.12 23.12 -13.46
CA GLU A 26 -5.37 24.36 -13.68
C GLU A 26 -4.27 24.56 -12.62
N ALA A 27 -4.63 24.41 -11.34
CA ALA A 27 -3.70 24.57 -10.23
C ALA A 27 -2.59 23.51 -10.22
N LEU A 28 -2.92 22.24 -10.49
CA LEU A 28 -1.97 21.12 -10.46
C LEU A 28 -0.98 21.17 -11.63
N PHE A 29 -1.46 21.43 -12.84
CA PHE A 29 -0.63 21.46 -14.05
C PHE A 29 -0.04 22.85 -14.34
N LYS A 30 -0.38 23.87 -13.54
CA LYS A 30 0.06 25.27 -13.74
C LYS A 30 -0.29 25.79 -15.13
N VAL A 31 -1.54 25.56 -15.55
CA VAL A 31 -2.11 26.00 -16.83
C VAL A 31 -3.37 26.82 -16.60
N ARG A 32 -3.82 27.52 -17.63
CA ARG A 32 -5.17 28.12 -17.71
C ARG A 32 -6.02 27.33 -18.69
N ILE A 33 -7.26 27.06 -18.33
CA ILE A 33 -8.21 26.30 -19.14
C ILE A 33 -9.44 27.17 -19.40
N SER A 34 -9.76 27.38 -20.67
CA SER A 34 -11.03 27.95 -21.11
C SER A 34 -11.78 26.96 -21.99
N THR A 35 -13.10 27.10 -22.06
CA THR A 35 -13.97 26.21 -22.84
C THR A 35 -14.75 27.02 -23.89
N ASP A 36 -14.89 26.46 -25.08
CA ASP A 36 -15.84 26.92 -26.10
C ASP A 36 -17.06 25.98 -26.25
N GLY A 37 -17.26 25.10 -25.25
CA GLY A 37 -18.36 24.14 -25.19
C GLY A 37 -17.92 22.71 -25.50
N GLN A 38 -17.24 22.49 -26.63
CA GLN A 38 -16.75 21.16 -27.04
C GLN A 38 -15.22 21.06 -27.08
N THR A 39 -14.53 22.21 -27.09
CA THR A 39 -13.08 22.28 -27.08
C THR A 39 -12.62 22.94 -25.79
N LEU A 40 -11.66 22.30 -25.13
CA LEU A 40 -10.86 22.96 -24.11
C LEU A 40 -9.65 23.61 -24.76
N VAL A 41 -9.45 24.86 -24.38
CA VAL A 41 -8.31 25.66 -24.76
C VAL A 41 -7.39 25.73 -23.55
N VAL A 42 -6.24 25.07 -23.63
CA VAL A 42 -5.26 24.99 -22.55
C VAL A 42 -4.09 25.91 -22.87
N ASP A 43 -3.85 26.88 -22.00
CA ASP A 43 -2.76 27.84 -22.11
C ASP A 43 -1.74 27.66 -20.97
N GLY A 44 -0.47 27.57 -21.32
CA GLY A 44 0.62 27.23 -20.40
C GLY A 44 1.77 26.54 -21.14
N ASP A 45 2.68 25.95 -20.36
CA ASP A 45 3.83 25.22 -20.90
C ASP A 45 3.38 24.06 -21.82
N PRO A 46 3.98 23.87 -23.01
CA PRO A 46 3.60 22.81 -23.94
C PRO A 46 3.64 21.40 -23.34
N SER A 47 4.57 21.13 -22.42
CA SER A 47 4.67 19.84 -21.73
C SER A 47 3.48 19.61 -20.80
N ASN A 48 3.12 20.61 -19.99
CA ASN A 48 1.96 20.55 -19.10
C ASN A 48 0.65 20.48 -19.87
N ALA A 49 0.51 21.24 -20.96
CA ALA A 49 -0.66 21.18 -21.84
C ALA A 49 -0.84 19.78 -22.47
N SER A 50 0.27 19.08 -22.75
CA SER A 50 0.24 17.70 -23.24
C SER A 50 -0.14 16.69 -22.15
N LEU A 51 0.26 16.92 -20.90
CA LEU A 51 -0.20 16.11 -19.77
C LEU A 51 -1.70 16.30 -19.46
N VAL A 52 -2.24 17.51 -19.67
CA VAL A 52 -3.68 17.75 -19.54
C VAL A 52 -4.47 17.02 -20.62
N GLU A 53 -3.99 17.03 -21.87
CA GLU A 53 -4.57 16.21 -22.95
C GLU A 53 -4.53 14.72 -22.60
N TRP A 54 -3.40 14.24 -22.08
CA TRP A 54 -3.26 12.87 -21.62
C TRP A 54 -4.29 12.54 -20.52
N LEU A 55 -4.43 13.40 -19.50
CA LEU A 55 -5.43 13.23 -18.43
C LEU A 55 -6.85 13.10 -18.98
N ILE A 56 -7.25 13.98 -19.91
CA ILE A 56 -8.58 13.95 -20.53
C ILE A 56 -8.80 12.61 -21.27
N SER A 57 -7.80 12.17 -22.05
CA SER A 57 -7.90 10.89 -22.76
C SER A 57 -7.99 9.68 -21.82
N GLN A 58 -7.27 9.71 -20.69
CA GLN A 58 -7.31 8.66 -19.68
C GLN A 58 -8.64 8.62 -18.92
N ILE A 59 -9.21 9.78 -18.57
CA ILE A 59 -10.55 9.86 -17.95
C ILE A 59 -11.60 9.25 -18.89
N HIS A 60 -11.55 9.59 -20.17
CA HIS A 60 -12.43 9.01 -21.18
C HIS A 60 -12.25 7.49 -21.31
N LEU A 61 -11.00 7.01 -21.34
CA LEU A 61 -10.72 5.59 -21.41
C LEU A 61 -11.21 4.82 -20.17
N MET A 62 -11.12 5.41 -18.98
CA MET A 62 -11.66 4.81 -17.76
C MET A 62 -13.19 4.73 -17.80
N GLN A 63 -13.86 5.79 -18.23
CA GLN A 63 -15.32 5.82 -18.33
C GLN A 63 -15.84 4.79 -19.34
N THR A 64 -15.23 4.71 -20.52
CA THR A 64 -15.60 3.73 -21.56
C THR A 64 -15.39 2.28 -21.12
N LYS A 65 -14.40 2.03 -20.25
CA LYS A 65 -14.18 0.74 -19.59
C LYS A 65 -15.07 0.50 -18.36
N GLY A 66 -16.05 1.38 -18.08
CA GLY A 66 -17.05 1.21 -17.03
C GLY A 66 -16.62 1.68 -15.63
N HIS A 67 -15.54 2.46 -15.50
CA HIS A 67 -15.16 3.06 -14.22
C HIS A 67 -16.25 4.03 -13.73
N LYS A 68 -16.67 3.88 -12.47
CA LYS A 68 -17.59 4.81 -11.82
C LYS A 68 -16.79 5.85 -11.03
N PHE A 69 -16.79 7.09 -11.50
CA PHE A 69 -16.03 8.18 -10.88
C PHE A 69 -16.64 8.61 -9.55
N ALA A 70 -15.83 8.57 -8.49
CA ALA A 70 -16.12 9.21 -7.21
C ALA A 70 -15.68 10.69 -7.21
N LYS A 71 -16.10 11.45 -6.20
CA LYS A 71 -15.86 12.90 -6.07
C LYS A 71 -14.38 13.30 -6.21
N ASP A 72 -13.45 12.47 -5.72
CA ASP A 72 -12.01 12.78 -5.71
C ASP A 72 -11.22 12.11 -6.85
N ASP A 73 -11.84 11.29 -7.70
CA ASP A 73 -11.13 10.49 -8.70
C ASP A 73 -10.43 11.35 -9.75
N VAL A 74 -11.05 12.46 -10.17
CA VAL A 74 -10.45 13.40 -11.13
C VAL A 74 -9.24 14.10 -10.53
N LYS A 75 -9.34 14.53 -9.27
CA LYS A 75 -8.23 15.15 -8.55
C LYS A 75 -7.08 14.16 -8.36
N GLN A 76 -7.37 12.92 -7.97
CA GLN A 76 -6.36 11.88 -7.85
C GLN A 76 -5.70 11.60 -9.20
N SER A 77 -6.50 11.40 -10.26
CA SER A 77 -6.01 11.22 -11.63
C SER A 77 -5.03 12.32 -12.07
N ALA A 78 -5.40 13.58 -11.83
CA ALA A 78 -4.56 14.72 -12.11
C ALA A 78 -3.25 14.70 -11.29
N GLN A 79 -3.32 14.42 -9.99
CA GLN A 79 -2.13 14.33 -9.12
C GLN A 79 -1.17 13.23 -9.58
N LEU A 80 -1.70 12.06 -9.97
CA LEU A 80 -0.88 10.94 -10.43
C LEU A 80 -0.13 11.30 -11.72
N ILE A 81 -0.79 11.95 -12.69
CA ILE A 81 -0.16 12.36 -13.95
C ILE A 81 0.87 13.47 -13.74
N VAL A 82 0.65 14.40 -12.80
CA VAL A 82 1.67 15.41 -12.45
C VAL A 82 2.92 14.76 -11.85
N GLN A 83 2.76 13.71 -11.04
CA GLN A 83 3.88 13.03 -10.37
C GLN A 83 4.67 12.10 -11.29
N GLU A 84 3.98 11.34 -12.14
CA GLU A 84 4.59 10.23 -12.89
C GLU A 84 4.58 10.45 -14.42
N GLY A 85 3.98 11.55 -14.89
CA GLY A 85 3.82 11.84 -16.31
C GLY A 85 2.68 11.04 -16.95
N ALA A 86 2.88 10.63 -18.20
CA ALA A 86 1.84 10.00 -19.03
C ALA A 86 1.58 8.52 -18.69
N ILE A 87 1.14 8.25 -17.45
CA ILE A 87 0.78 6.90 -16.99
C ILE A 87 -0.59 6.44 -17.48
N ASP A 88 -0.80 5.13 -17.62
CA ASP A 88 -2.13 4.54 -17.89
C ASP A 88 -2.96 4.50 -16.59
N LEU A 89 -3.99 5.35 -16.50
CA LEU A 89 -4.88 5.41 -15.33
C LEU A 89 -5.87 4.24 -15.29
N THR A 90 -6.08 3.52 -16.38
CA THR A 90 -6.92 2.32 -16.36
C THR A 90 -6.26 1.19 -15.59
N GLU A 91 -4.94 1.07 -15.66
CA GLU A 91 -4.20 0.23 -14.72
C GLU A 91 -4.29 0.72 -13.28
N TYR A 92 -4.61 2.01 -13.07
CA TYR A 92 -4.80 2.57 -11.74
C TYR A 92 -6.20 2.23 -11.19
N PHE A 93 -7.25 2.67 -11.86
CA PHE A 93 -8.59 2.60 -11.31
C PHE A 93 -9.31 1.27 -11.58
N LEU A 94 -8.89 0.50 -12.60
CA LEU A 94 -9.57 -0.75 -12.98
C LEU A 94 -8.83 -2.02 -12.57
N LYS A 95 -7.50 -1.98 -12.42
CA LYS A 95 -6.68 -3.12 -11.97
C LYS A 95 -5.96 -2.75 -10.67
N GLY A 96 -5.97 -3.62 -9.67
CA GLY A 96 -5.19 -3.41 -8.43
C GLY A 96 -5.96 -2.85 -7.22
N SER A 97 -7.28 -3.05 -7.15
CA SER A 97 -7.93 -3.03 -5.84
C SER A 97 -7.78 -4.40 -5.19
N VAL A 98 -7.17 -4.48 -4.01
CA VAL A 98 -7.21 -5.70 -3.21
C VAL A 98 -8.64 -5.88 -2.71
N ARG A 99 -9.41 -6.73 -3.40
CA ARG A 99 -10.76 -7.12 -2.93
C ARG A 99 -10.60 -8.19 -1.86
N LEU A 100 -10.42 -7.73 -0.64
CA LEU A 100 -10.63 -8.58 0.52
C LEU A 100 -12.11 -8.97 0.58
N SER A 101 -12.40 -10.26 0.73
CA SER A 101 -13.77 -10.78 0.90
C SER A 101 -14.37 -10.43 2.28
N GLY A 102 -14.15 -9.20 2.76
CA GLY A 102 -14.52 -8.72 4.10
C GLY A 102 -15.06 -7.30 4.12
N LYS A 103 -15.15 -6.72 5.33
CA LYS A 103 -15.87 -5.48 5.69
C LYS A 103 -15.49 -4.22 4.88
N ARG A 104 -14.30 -4.16 4.25
CA ARG A 104 -13.82 -2.93 3.59
C ARG A 104 -12.86 -3.22 2.44
N GLN A 105 -13.06 -2.56 1.30
CA GLN A 105 -12.12 -2.59 0.17
C GLN A 105 -10.89 -1.75 0.53
N ILE A 106 -9.69 -2.34 0.45
CA ILE A 106 -8.43 -1.63 0.66
C ILE A 106 -7.89 -1.23 -0.71
N ILE A 107 -7.79 0.08 -0.94
CA ILE A 107 -7.38 0.66 -2.23
C ILE A 107 -6.13 1.52 -1.98
N PRO A 108 -5.05 1.36 -2.78
CA PRO A 108 -3.91 2.27 -2.70
C PRO A 108 -4.36 3.70 -3.02
N LYS A 109 -3.94 4.65 -2.17
CA LYS A 109 -4.26 6.07 -2.25
C LYS A 109 -3.17 6.91 -2.95
N SER A 110 -2.04 6.30 -3.31
CA SER A 110 -0.96 6.96 -4.04
C SER A 110 -0.29 6.02 -5.05
N VAL A 111 0.46 6.59 -5.99
CA VAL A 111 1.29 5.81 -6.93
C VAL A 111 2.26 4.91 -6.18
N THR A 112 2.96 5.47 -5.18
CA THR A 112 3.97 4.73 -4.42
C THR A 112 3.35 3.51 -3.74
N GLN A 113 2.16 3.63 -3.18
CA GLN A 113 1.42 2.52 -2.59
C GLN A 113 1.05 1.45 -3.62
N ARG A 114 0.65 1.85 -4.84
CA ARG A 114 0.38 0.91 -5.92
C ARG A 114 1.64 0.22 -6.43
N ARG A 115 2.72 0.99 -6.64
CA ARG A 115 4.02 0.44 -7.05
C ARG A 115 4.52 -0.56 -6.02
N TYR A 116 4.29 -0.27 -4.74
CA TYR A 116 4.56 -1.18 -3.65
C TYR A 116 3.73 -2.48 -3.73
N LEU A 117 2.41 -2.40 -3.91
CA LEU A 117 1.57 -3.59 -4.11
C LEU A 117 1.98 -4.40 -5.34
N LYS A 118 2.23 -3.75 -6.49
CA LYS A 118 2.74 -4.40 -7.71
C LYS A 118 4.08 -5.11 -7.45
N ALA A 119 4.98 -4.49 -6.67
CA ALA A 119 6.25 -5.12 -6.32
C ALA A 119 6.03 -6.38 -5.46
N ILE A 120 5.11 -6.34 -4.50
CA ILE A 120 4.76 -7.51 -3.66
C ILE A 120 4.24 -8.67 -4.52
N GLU A 121 3.42 -8.38 -5.54
CA GLU A 121 2.93 -9.41 -6.46
C GLU A 121 4.08 -10.04 -7.27
N GLN A 122 5.01 -9.21 -7.77
CA GLN A 122 6.04 -9.60 -8.73
C GLN A 122 7.28 -10.25 -8.10
N PHE A 123 7.69 -9.82 -6.91
CA PHE A 123 8.94 -10.24 -6.29
C PHE A 123 8.69 -11.12 -5.07
N ASP A 124 9.63 -12.00 -4.75
CA ASP A 124 9.54 -12.87 -3.58
C ASP A 124 9.97 -12.18 -2.30
N ILE A 125 10.78 -11.11 -2.39
CA ILE A 125 11.21 -10.31 -1.25
C ILE A 125 11.06 -8.83 -1.61
N VAL A 126 10.31 -8.09 -0.80
CA VAL A 126 10.08 -6.64 -0.99
C VAL A 126 10.36 -5.89 0.29
N PHE A 127 11.11 -4.78 0.18
CA PHE A 127 11.36 -3.86 1.28
C PHE A 127 10.47 -2.61 1.12
N GLY A 128 9.56 -2.41 2.07
CA GLY A 128 8.69 -1.24 2.17
C GLY A 128 9.23 -0.27 3.21
N ILE A 129 10.12 0.63 2.81
CA ILE A 129 10.72 1.64 3.70
C ILE A 129 10.03 2.98 3.53
N GLY A 130 9.59 3.58 4.63
CA GLY A 130 9.05 4.94 4.63
C GLY A 130 8.48 5.36 5.98
N PRO A 131 8.05 6.62 6.13
CA PRO A 131 7.53 7.15 7.38
C PRO A 131 6.32 6.39 7.94
N ALA A 132 6.05 6.55 9.24
CA ALA A 132 4.77 6.13 9.84
C ALA A 132 3.56 6.75 9.10
N GLY A 133 2.44 6.02 9.07
CA GLY A 133 1.20 6.47 8.41
C GLY A 133 1.16 6.35 6.88
N THR A 134 2.24 5.92 6.22
CA THR A 134 2.28 5.71 4.75
C THR A 134 1.58 4.43 4.29
N GLY A 135 1.12 3.59 5.21
CA GLY A 135 0.37 2.36 4.91
C GLY A 135 1.20 1.15 4.53
N LYS A 136 2.54 1.20 4.65
CA LYS A 136 3.47 0.11 4.29
C LYS A 136 3.07 -1.27 4.87
N THR A 137 2.86 -1.35 6.18
CA THR A 137 2.47 -2.60 6.86
C THR A 137 1.03 -2.98 6.56
N TYR A 138 0.11 -2.01 6.60
CA TYR A 138 -1.31 -2.24 6.35
C TYR A 138 -1.58 -2.78 4.92
N LEU A 139 -0.92 -2.23 3.91
CA LEU A 139 -1.04 -2.69 2.53
C LEU A 139 -0.38 -4.06 2.30
N ALA A 140 0.76 -4.33 2.94
CA ALA A 140 1.37 -5.66 2.90
C ALA A 140 0.45 -6.73 3.50
N MET A 141 -0.17 -6.43 4.63
CA MET A 141 -1.12 -7.33 5.28
C MET A 141 -2.37 -7.55 4.42
N ALA A 142 -2.89 -6.50 3.78
CA ALA A 142 -4.00 -6.65 2.83
C ALA A 142 -3.62 -7.60 1.68
N GLU A 143 -2.42 -7.44 1.11
CA GLU A 143 -1.94 -8.32 0.05
C GLU A 143 -1.74 -9.76 0.53
N ALA A 144 -1.19 -9.95 1.74
CA ALA A 144 -1.03 -11.27 2.36
C ALA A 144 -2.38 -11.99 2.52
N VAL A 145 -3.40 -11.29 3.01
CA VAL A 145 -4.76 -11.83 3.12
C VAL A 145 -5.30 -12.19 1.74
N SER A 146 -5.13 -11.32 0.74
CA SER A 146 -5.52 -11.61 -0.65
C SER A 146 -4.91 -12.91 -1.16
N PHE A 147 -3.60 -13.06 -1.01
CA PHE A 147 -2.86 -14.26 -1.40
C PHE A 147 -3.37 -15.53 -0.70
N LEU A 148 -3.70 -15.43 0.59
CA LEU A 148 -4.29 -16.54 1.34
C LEU A 148 -5.69 -16.91 0.84
N MET A 149 -6.53 -15.91 0.57
CA MET A 149 -7.90 -16.12 0.09
C MET A 149 -7.93 -16.72 -1.32
N GLU A 150 -7.00 -16.31 -2.17
CA GLU A 150 -6.79 -16.82 -3.53
C GLU A 150 -6.03 -18.16 -3.55
N LYS A 151 -5.69 -18.72 -2.38
CA LYS A 151 -4.92 -19.97 -2.22
C LYS A 151 -3.56 -19.95 -2.93
N LYS A 152 -2.96 -18.76 -3.10
CA LYS A 152 -1.58 -18.60 -3.59
C LYS A 152 -0.56 -18.99 -2.54
N VAL A 153 -0.92 -18.84 -1.27
CA VAL A 153 -0.16 -19.31 -0.11
C VAL A 153 -1.10 -20.06 0.83
N ASN A 154 -0.53 -20.91 1.69
CA ASN A 154 -1.26 -21.69 2.67
C ASN A 154 -1.29 -21.02 4.05
N ARG A 155 -0.35 -20.11 4.34
CA ARG A 155 -0.20 -19.47 5.64
C ARG A 155 0.25 -18.02 5.54
N ILE A 156 -0.10 -17.23 6.54
CA ILE A 156 0.42 -15.87 6.76
C ILE A 156 1.19 -15.87 8.09
N ILE A 157 2.39 -15.30 8.09
CA ILE A 157 3.20 -15.15 9.30
C ILE A 157 3.57 -13.68 9.45
N LEU A 158 3.12 -13.06 10.54
CA LEU A 158 3.43 -11.68 10.90
C LEU A 158 4.44 -11.69 12.04
N ALA A 159 5.64 -11.21 11.76
CA ALA A 159 6.73 -11.13 12.71
C ALA A 159 7.06 -9.67 13.04
N ARG A 160 7.35 -9.41 14.32
CA ARG A 160 7.85 -8.10 14.80
C ARG A 160 9.03 -8.34 15.74
N PRO A 161 10.15 -7.59 15.65
CA PRO A 161 11.21 -7.68 16.63
C PRO A 161 10.69 -7.21 17.99
N ALA A 162 11.06 -7.93 19.06
CA ALA A 162 10.83 -7.45 20.41
C ALA A 162 11.92 -6.40 20.70
N VAL A 163 11.49 -5.15 20.88
CA VAL A 163 12.38 -4.03 21.16
C VAL A 163 11.94 -3.45 22.48
N GLU A 164 12.88 -3.33 23.41
CA GLU A 164 12.65 -2.72 24.72
C GLU A 164 12.56 -1.21 24.54
N ALA A 165 11.42 -0.72 24.06
CA ALA A 165 11.13 0.70 23.98
C ALA A 165 10.93 1.25 25.41
N GLY A 166 12.04 1.49 26.12
CA GLY A 166 12.07 2.15 27.43
C GLY A 166 11.76 1.26 28.65
N GLU A 167 11.01 0.17 28.51
CA GLU A 167 10.76 -0.80 29.59
C GLU A 167 11.36 -2.16 29.25
N LYS A 168 12.16 -2.74 30.18
CA LYS A 168 12.69 -4.10 29.93
C LYS A 168 11.52 -5.08 29.92
N LEU A 169 11.50 -5.97 28.93
CA LEU A 169 10.45 -6.98 28.77
C LEU A 169 10.30 -7.85 30.04
N GLY A 170 11.35 -7.93 30.87
CA GLY A 170 11.33 -8.62 32.16
C GLY A 170 10.40 -8.03 33.24
N PHE A 171 10.00 -6.76 33.15
CA PHE A 171 9.25 -6.07 34.22
C PHE A 171 7.73 -6.09 34.07
N LEU A 172 7.19 -6.43 32.90
CA LEU A 172 5.74 -6.61 32.74
C LEU A 172 5.29 -7.85 33.54
N PRO A 173 4.22 -7.80 34.34
CA PRO A 173 3.67 -8.98 35.00
C PRO A 173 3.07 -9.94 33.96
N GLY A 174 3.06 -11.24 34.25
CA GLY A 174 2.47 -12.26 33.37
C GLY A 174 3.47 -13.22 32.72
N ASP A 175 2.96 -14.15 31.91
CA ASP A 175 3.77 -15.08 31.13
C ASP A 175 4.45 -14.39 29.93
N LEU A 176 5.39 -15.07 29.27
CA LEU A 176 6.14 -14.47 28.16
C LEU A 176 5.23 -14.02 26.99
N GLN A 177 4.08 -14.66 26.78
CA GLN A 177 3.13 -14.25 25.76
C GLN A 177 2.40 -12.96 26.18
N GLU A 178 1.93 -12.87 27.41
CA GLU A 178 1.24 -11.70 27.98
C GLU A 178 2.13 -10.45 27.91
N LYS A 179 3.44 -10.60 28.08
CA LYS A 179 4.40 -9.47 27.98
C LYS A 179 4.65 -9.00 26.55
N VAL A 180 4.54 -9.88 25.56
CA VAL A 180 4.81 -9.52 24.14
C VAL A 180 3.54 -9.09 23.41
N ASN A 181 2.38 -9.51 23.90
CA ASN A 181 1.07 -9.21 23.31
C ASN A 181 0.83 -7.70 23.02
N PRO A 182 1.20 -6.75 23.91
CA PRO A 182 1.02 -5.32 23.63
C PRO A 182 1.72 -4.85 22.35
N TYR A 183 2.91 -5.37 22.04
CA TYR A 183 3.68 -4.99 20.84
C TYR A 183 3.10 -5.59 19.56
N LEU A 184 2.38 -6.71 19.67
CA LEU A 184 1.75 -7.38 18.54
C LEU A 184 0.31 -6.89 18.30
N ARG A 185 -0.28 -6.19 19.27
CA ARG A 185 -1.68 -5.72 19.21
C ARG A 185 -2.03 -4.93 17.94
N PRO A 186 -1.20 -4.01 17.42
CA PRO A 186 -1.52 -3.30 16.18
C PRO A 186 -1.69 -4.23 14.97
N LEU A 187 -1.01 -5.38 14.93
CA LEU A 187 -1.15 -6.36 13.87
C LEU A 187 -2.48 -7.13 13.99
N TYR A 188 -2.94 -7.43 15.22
CA TYR A 188 -4.27 -8.00 15.45
C TYR A 188 -5.36 -7.02 15.00
N ASP A 189 -5.27 -5.77 15.44
CA ASP A 189 -6.26 -4.75 15.10
C ASP A 189 -6.36 -4.53 13.59
N ALA A 190 -5.23 -4.47 12.88
CA ALA A 190 -5.21 -4.34 11.43
C ALA A 190 -5.83 -5.55 10.71
N LEU A 191 -5.69 -6.77 11.23
CA LEU A 191 -6.39 -7.93 10.69
C LEU A 191 -7.90 -7.81 10.90
N TYR A 192 -8.36 -7.42 12.10
CA TYR A 192 -9.79 -7.26 12.40
C TYR A 192 -10.49 -6.20 11.54
N ASP A 193 -9.74 -5.23 11.01
CA ASP A 193 -10.23 -4.28 10.01
C ASP A 193 -10.40 -4.91 8.60
N MET A 194 -9.69 -6.00 8.31
CA MET A 194 -9.61 -6.64 7.00
C MET A 194 -10.60 -7.79 6.81
N LEU A 195 -10.85 -8.58 7.84
CA LEU A 195 -11.72 -9.76 7.81
C LEU A 195 -12.68 -9.77 9.00
N ASP A 196 -13.75 -10.56 8.89
CA ASP A 196 -14.66 -10.77 10.01
C ASP A 196 -13.97 -11.46 11.19
N VAL A 197 -14.34 -11.04 12.41
CA VAL A 197 -13.70 -11.48 13.66
C VAL A 197 -13.71 -13.01 13.78
N ASP A 198 -14.88 -13.65 13.65
CA ASP A 198 -15.03 -15.10 13.70
C ASP A 198 -14.19 -15.85 12.66
N ARG A 199 -13.86 -15.20 11.54
CA ARG A 199 -13.00 -15.79 10.52
C ARG A 199 -11.53 -15.69 10.92
N ILE A 200 -11.11 -14.55 11.45
CA ILE A 200 -9.73 -14.34 11.91
C ILE A 200 -9.41 -15.27 13.07
N GLU A 201 -10.28 -15.35 14.07
CA GLU A 201 -10.07 -16.24 15.23
C GLU A 201 -9.87 -17.69 14.78
N ARG A 202 -10.72 -18.19 13.88
CA ARG A 202 -10.55 -19.54 13.31
C ARG A 202 -9.24 -19.72 12.53
N LEU A 203 -8.75 -18.69 11.84
CA LEU A 203 -7.49 -18.76 11.10
C LEU A 203 -6.28 -18.71 12.03
N LEU A 204 -6.36 -17.94 13.11
CA LEU A 204 -5.36 -17.89 14.18
C LEU A 204 -5.29 -19.23 14.94
N ASP A 205 -6.43 -19.75 15.38
CA ASP A 205 -6.53 -21.01 16.14
C ASP A 205 -5.98 -22.21 15.35
N ARG A 206 -6.17 -22.20 14.02
CA ARG A 206 -5.65 -23.24 13.11
C ARG A 206 -4.18 -23.03 12.75
N GLY A 207 -3.54 -21.94 13.19
CA GLY A 207 -2.18 -21.58 12.81
C GLY A 207 -2.01 -21.25 11.32
N VAL A 208 -3.11 -20.90 10.64
CA VAL A 208 -3.09 -20.43 9.25
C VAL A 208 -2.56 -19.00 9.19
N ILE A 209 -3.00 -18.17 10.13
CA ILE A 209 -2.39 -16.87 10.41
C ILE A 209 -1.63 -17.02 11.72
N GLU A 210 -0.37 -16.61 11.75
CA GLU A 210 0.47 -16.61 12.94
C GLU A 210 1.01 -15.21 13.18
N ILE A 211 0.88 -14.70 14.40
CA ILE A 211 1.49 -13.44 14.82
C ILE A 211 2.46 -13.76 15.95
N ALA A 212 3.74 -13.53 15.72
CA ALA A 212 4.78 -13.98 16.64
C ALA A 212 5.98 -13.02 16.71
N PRO A 213 6.75 -13.06 17.81
CA PRO A 213 8.02 -12.33 17.88
C PRO A 213 9.03 -12.88 16.87
N LEU A 214 9.90 -12.04 16.34
CA LEU A 214 10.93 -12.43 15.37
C LEU A 214 11.79 -13.64 15.83
N ALA A 215 12.03 -13.76 17.14
CA ALA A 215 12.80 -14.87 17.71
C ALA A 215 12.21 -16.26 17.39
N PHE A 216 10.89 -16.36 17.19
CA PHE A 216 10.18 -17.60 16.89
C PHE A 216 10.40 -18.07 15.45
N MET A 217 11.03 -17.24 14.60
CA MET A 217 11.39 -17.62 13.24
C MET A 217 12.65 -18.49 13.20
N ARG A 218 13.43 -18.52 14.28
CA ARG A 218 14.70 -19.26 14.34
C ARG A 218 14.47 -20.75 14.12
N GLY A 219 15.28 -21.36 13.26
CA GLY A 219 15.23 -22.81 12.99
C GLY A 219 14.04 -23.25 12.12
N ARG A 220 13.19 -22.32 11.65
CA ARG A 220 12.08 -22.65 10.75
C ARG A 220 12.51 -22.62 9.28
N THR A 221 11.73 -23.30 8.46
CA THR A 221 11.67 -23.11 7.01
C THR A 221 10.24 -22.76 6.67
N LEU A 222 10.02 -21.60 6.08
CA LEU A 222 8.72 -21.04 5.80
C LEU A 222 8.39 -21.33 4.33
N ASN A 223 7.75 -22.47 4.07
CA ASN A 223 7.25 -22.86 2.74
C ASN A 223 5.77 -22.49 2.61
N ASP A 224 5.38 -22.15 1.37
CA ASP A 224 4.02 -21.76 0.97
C ASP A 224 3.39 -20.71 1.90
N SER A 225 4.20 -19.75 2.34
CA SER A 225 3.84 -18.75 3.33
C SER A 225 4.03 -17.33 2.80
N PHE A 226 3.10 -16.44 3.15
CA PHE A 226 3.32 -15.00 3.04
C PHE A 226 3.82 -14.48 4.39
N VAL A 227 5.04 -13.96 4.43
CA VAL A 227 5.72 -13.56 5.67
C VAL A 227 5.88 -12.04 5.68
N ILE A 228 5.51 -11.37 6.77
CA ILE A 228 5.72 -9.95 6.95
C ILE A 228 6.62 -9.74 8.16
N LEU A 229 7.72 -9.01 8.00
CA LEU A 229 8.54 -8.51 9.10
C LEU A 229 8.28 -7.02 9.28
N ASP A 230 7.54 -6.67 10.32
CA ASP A 230 7.20 -5.30 10.65
C ASP A 230 8.19 -4.66 11.63
N GLU A 231 8.32 -3.34 11.60
CA GLU A 231 9.33 -2.55 12.32
C GLU A 231 10.76 -3.09 12.15
N ALA A 232 11.10 -3.45 10.91
CA ALA A 232 12.37 -4.08 10.57
C ALA A 232 13.59 -3.20 10.89
N GLN A 233 13.41 -1.88 11.02
CA GLN A 233 14.48 -0.98 11.44
C GLN A 233 15.03 -1.34 12.83
N ASN A 234 14.24 -2.05 13.64
CA ASN A 234 14.62 -2.50 14.97
C ASN A 234 15.19 -3.92 14.99
N THR A 235 15.65 -4.42 13.84
CA THR A 235 16.43 -5.66 13.75
C THR A 235 17.92 -5.36 13.67
N THR A 236 18.76 -6.28 14.16
CA THR A 236 20.18 -6.29 13.82
C THR A 236 20.41 -6.95 12.45
N SER A 237 21.56 -6.72 11.82
CA SER A 237 21.93 -7.41 10.57
C SER A 237 21.91 -8.94 10.71
N GLU A 238 22.28 -9.47 11.88
CA GLU A 238 22.20 -10.90 12.19
C GLU A 238 20.76 -11.41 12.23
N GLN A 239 19.85 -10.64 12.83
CA GLN A 239 18.42 -10.97 12.89
C GLN A 239 17.77 -10.89 11.52
N MET A 240 18.11 -9.88 10.70
CA MET A 240 17.65 -9.77 9.32
C MET A 240 18.13 -10.97 8.49
N LYS A 241 19.43 -11.31 8.57
CA LYS A 241 19.98 -12.50 7.88
C LYS A 241 19.32 -13.79 8.37
N MET A 242 19.10 -13.92 9.68
CA MET A 242 18.38 -15.06 10.26
C MET A 242 16.99 -15.19 9.63
N PHE A 243 16.23 -14.09 9.56
CA PHE A 243 14.89 -14.05 8.99
C PHE A 243 14.84 -14.40 7.50
N LEU A 244 15.63 -13.71 6.68
CA LEU A 244 15.62 -13.90 5.21
C LEU A 244 16.01 -15.33 4.82
N THR A 245 16.93 -15.96 5.56
CA THR A 245 17.31 -17.37 5.31
C THR A 245 16.27 -18.40 5.76
N ARG A 246 15.14 -17.99 6.35
CA ARG A 246 14.02 -18.89 6.65
C ARG A 246 13.07 -19.07 5.47
N LEU A 247 13.14 -18.20 4.45
CA LEU A 247 12.22 -18.24 3.31
C LEU A 247 12.46 -19.50 2.48
N GLY A 248 11.41 -20.30 2.36
CA GLY A 248 11.38 -21.53 1.59
C GLY A 248 10.67 -21.36 0.25
N LEU A 249 10.37 -22.49 -0.40
CA LEU A 249 9.72 -22.52 -1.70
C LEU A 249 8.26 -22.05 -1.60
N GLY A 250 7.77 -21.40 -2.65
CA GLY A 250 6.38 -20.91 -2.73
C GLY A 250 6.06 -19.77 -1.76
N SER A 251 7.07 -19.18 -1.12
CA SER A 251 6.90 -18.14 -0.11
C SER A 251 7.26 -16.75 -0.61
N LYS A 252 6.64 -15.75 0.00
CA LYS A 252 6.96 -14.34 -0.20
C LYS A 252 7.24 -13.67 1.13
N ALA A 253 8.08 -12.64 1.10
CA ALA A 253 8.42 -11.82 2.25
C ALA A 253 8.24 -10.34 1.95
N VAL A 254 7.62 -9.63 2.89
CA VAL A 254 7.57 -8.17 2.88
C VAL A 254 8.17 -7.65 4.18
N ILE A 255 9.21 -6.83 4.06
CA ILE A 255 9.95 -6.26 5.17
C ILE A 255 9.58 -4.77 5.24
N THR A 256 8.90 -4.36 6.30
CA THR A 256 8.43 -2.98 6.48
C THR A 256 9.17 -2.29 7.61
N GLY A 257 9.51 -1.02 7.41
CA GLY A 257 10.17 -0.25 8.45
C GLY A 257 10.28 1.24 8.16
N ASP A 258 10.71 1.98 9.16
CA ASP A 258 10.99 3.42 9.10
C ASP A 258 12.42 3.67 9.60
N ILE A 259 13.35 3.94 8.68
CA ILE A 259 14.76 4.18 9.02
C ILE A 259 14.99 5.42 9.91
N THR A 260 13.98 6.27 10.08
CA THR A 260 14.04 7.43 10.98
C THR A 260 13.66 7.10 12.43
N GLN A 261 13.13 5.90 12.69
CA GLN A 261 12.62 5.45 14.00
C GLN A 261 13.36 4.20 14.48
N VAL A 262 14.69 4.28 14.57
CA VAL A 262 15.53 3.17 15.06
C VAL A 262 15.61 3.22 16.59
N ASP A 263 15.03 2.22 17.24
CA ASP A 263 15.00 2.05 18.70
C ASP A 263 16.08 1.07 19.22
N LEU A 264 17.08 0.76 18.40
CA LEU A 264 18.18 -0.12 18.79
C LEU A 264 19.11 0.55 19.80
N PRO A 265 19.71 -0.22 20.74
CA PRO A 265 20.73 0.30 21.64
C PRO A 265 21.90 0.97 20.88
N ALA A 266 22.45 2.02 21.49
CA ALA A 266 23.55 2.80 20.91
C ALA A 266 24.71 1.90 20.47
N GLY A 267 25.21 2.14 19.25
CA GLY A 267 26.33 1.39 18.65
C GLY A 267 25.91 0.16 17.83
N ARG A 268 24.63 -0.18 17.74
CA ARG A 268 24.14 -1.23 16.83
C ARG A 268 23.62 -0.63 15.52
N VAL A 269 24.07 -1.19 14.40
CA VAL A 269 23.56 -0.86 13.07
C VAL A 269 22.27 -1.65 12.82
N SER A 270 21.26 -0.97 12.30
CA SER A 270 20.01 -1.60 11.88
C SER A 270 20.25 -2.58 10.74
N GLY A 271 19.63 -3.76 10.79
CA GLY A 271 19.64 -4.73 9.70
C GLY A 271 18.82 -4.31 8.48
N LEU A 272 18.06 -3.21 8.57
CA LEU A 272 17.33 -2.62 7.45
C LEU A 272 18.20 -1.66 6.61
N ILE A 273 19.34 -1.21 7.15
CA ILE A 273 20.23 -0.20 6.54
C ILE A 273 21.48 -0.86 5.98
#